data_AF-A0A6Q8PHI4-F1
#
_entry.id   AF-A0A6Q8PHI4-F1
#
_cell.length_a   1.000
_cell.length_b   1.000
_cell.length_c   1.000
_cell.angle_alpha   90.00
_cell.angle_beta   90.00
_cell.angle_gamma   90.00
#
_symmetry.space_group_name_H-M   'P 1'
#
loop_
_entity.id
_entity.type
_entity.pdbx_description
1 polymer ?
#
loop_
_entity_poly.entity_id
_entity_poly.type
_entity_poly.pdbx_seq_one_letter_code
_entity_poly.pdbx_strand_id
1 'polypeptide(L)'
;GFFDIPVDNLYAEPAVLKWIRENISEWRNCTIVSPDAGGAKRLNVDFALIHKERKKANEVDRMVLVGDVKDRVAILVDDMADTCGTICHAAD
;
A
#
# COMPACT_ATOMS: atom_id res chain seq x y z
N GLY A 1 15.22 19.52 1.72
CA GLY A 1 14.90 18.93 0.41
C GLY A 1 16.16 18.94 -0.44
N PHE A 2 16.18 18.21 -1.55
CA PHE A 2 17.33 18.19 -2.47
C PHE A 2 17.40 19.38 -3.43
N PHE A 3 16.42 20.29 -3.38
CA PHE A 3 16.30 21.45 -4.25
C PHE A 3 16.34 22.74 -3.45
N ASP A 4 17.00 23.75 -3.99
CA ASP A 4 17.07 25.11 -3.43
C ASP A 4 15.95 26.04 -3.98
N ILE A 5 15.13 25.53 -4.90
CA ILE A 5 13.97 26.22 -5.47
C ILE A 5 12.66 25.60 -4.94
N PRO A 6 11.54 26.35 -4.98
CA PRO A 6 10.23 25.80 -4.63
C PRO A 6 9.88 24.57 -5.49
N VAL A 7 9.35 23.53 -4.85
CA VAL A 7 8.86 22.32 -5.51
C VAL A 7 7.46 22.02 -4.98
N ASP A 8 6.51 21.87 -5.90
CA ASP A 8 5.16 21.43 -5.59
C ASP A 8 5.08 19.90 -5.71
N ASN A 9 4.95 19.22 -4.56
CA ASN A 9 4.76 17.77 -4.52
C ASN A 9 3.27 17.44 -4.42
N LEU A 10 2.67 17.05 -5.54
CA LEU A 10 1.26 16.70 -5.62
C LEU A 10 1.01 15.25 -5.19
N TYR A 11 -0.19 14.98 -4.68
CA TYR A 11 -0.58 13.66 -4.18
C TYR A 11 -1.70 13.05 -5.03
N ALA A 12 -1.54 11.78 -5.43
CA ALA A 12 -2.60 11.01 -6.08
C ALA A 12 -3.66 10.48 -5.10
N GLU A 13 -3.38 10.56 -3.79
CA GLU A 13 -4.22 10.03 -2.71
C GLU A 13 -5.71 10.38 -2.86
N PRO A 14 -6.14 11.64 -3.08
CA PRO A 14 -7.57 11.95 -3.22
C PRO A 14 -8.26 11.23 -4.38
N ALA A 15 -7.55 11.04 -5.51
CA ALA A 15 -8.08 10.34 -6.68
C ALA A 15 -8.18 8.82 -6.41
N VAL A 16 -7.17 8.24 -5.76
CA VAL A 16 -7.18 6.81 -5.37
C VAL A 16 -8.30 6.53 -4.37
N LEU A 17 -8.48 7.38 -3.36
CA LEU A 17 -9.55 7.27 -2.37
C LEU A 17 -10.94 7.32 -3.02
N LYS A 18 -11.13 8.21 -4.00
CA LYS A 18 -12.38 8.29 -4.77
C LYS A 18 -12.61 6.99 -5.55
N TRP A 19 -11.59 6.51 -6.26
CA TRP A 19 -11.69 5.28 -7.04
C TRP A 19 -12.06 4.07 -6.18
N ILE A 20 -11.43 3.90 -5.01
CA ILE A 20 -11.74 2.80 -4.07
C ILE A 20 -13.22 2.85 -3.66
N ARG A 21 -13.73 4.04 -3.27
CA ARG A 21 -15.12 4.21 -2.82
C ARG A 21 -16.16 3.92 -3.91
N GLU A 22 -15.82 4.22 -5.17
CA GLU A 22 -16.72 4.07 -6.32
C GLU A 22 -16.68 2.67 -6.94
N ASN A 23 -15.58 1.92 -6.77
CA ASN A 23 -15.34 0.68 -7.53
C ASN A 23 -15.21 -0.59 -6.65
N ILE A 24 -15.01 -0.46 -5.34
CA ILE A 24 -14.91 -1.60 -4.42
C ILE A 24 -16.11 -1.57 -3.47
N SER A 25 -17.07 -2.47 -3.66
CA SER A 25 -18.32 -2.50 -2.89
C SER A 25 -18.07 -2.62 -1.37
N GLU A 26 -17.10 -3.44 -0.99
CA GLU A 26 -16.74 -3.77 0.39
C GLU A 26 -15.68 -2.81 0.97
N TRP A 27 -15.44 -1.64 0.36
CA TRP A 27 -14.37 -0.73 0.80
C TRP A 27 -14.47 -0.32 2.27
N ARG A 28 -15.66 -0.35 2.88
CA ARG A 28 -15.84 -0.04 4.31
C ARG A 28 -15.31 -1.14 5.25
N ASN A 29 -15.18 -2.36 4.74
CA ASN A 29 -14.64 -3.52 5.46
C ASN A 29 -13.33 -4.01 4.82
N CYS A 30 -12.61 -3.13 4.09
CA CYS A 30 -11.32 -3.47 3.53
C CYS A 30 -10.19 -3.27 4.55
N THR A 31 -9.04 -3.87 4.26
CA THR A 31 -7.77 -3.56 4.90
C THR A 31 -6.85 -2.97 3.84
N ILE A 32 -6.32 -1.76 4.08
CA ILE A 32 -5.26 -1.21 3.24
C ILE A 32 -3.95 -1.89 3.62
N VAL A 33 -3.29 -2.49 2.64
CA VAL A 33 -2.01 -3.17 2.81
C VAL A 33 -0.93 -2.34 2.11
N SER A 34 0.01 -1.78 2.88
CA SER A 34 1.04 -0.90 2.32
C SER A 34 2.30 -0.89 3.20
N PRO A 35 3.49 -0.60 2.66
CA PRO A 35 4.66 -0.31 3.48
C PRO A 35 4.48 0.94 4.38
N ASP A 36 3.53 1.83 4.07
CA ASP A 36 3.23 3.04 4.84
C ASP A 36 1.75 3.14 5.24
N ALA A 37 1.48 3.65 6.44
CA ALA A 37 0.17 3.81 7.04
C ALA A 37 -0.64 5.01 6.52
N GLY A 38 -0.06 5.86 5.67
CA GLY A 38 -0.67 7.13 5.21
C GLY A 38 -2.11 6.97 4.67
N GLY A 39 -2.31 6.05 3.72
CA GLY A 39 -3.58 5.90 3.01
C GLY A 39 -4.73 5.34 3.87
N ALA A 40 -4.43 4.48 4.85
CA ALA A 40 -5.45 3.87 5.71
C ALA A 40 -6.12 4.89 6.64
N LYS A 41 -5.33 5.82 7.20
CA LYS A 41 -5.82 6.86 8.12
C LYS A 41 -6.90 7.74 7.51
N ARG A 42 -6.90 7.95 6.19
CA ARG A 42 -7.88 8.82 5.51
C ARG A 42 -9.17 8.10 5.09
N LEU A 43 -9.15 6.78 4.98
CA LEU A 43 -10.35 5.97 4.73
C LEU A 43 -11.09 5.59 6.01
N ASN A 44 -10.42 5.70 7.17
CA ASN A 44 -10.93 5.19 8.46
C ASN A 44 -11.25 3.68 8.38
N VAL A 45 -10.35 2.93 7.76
CA VAL A 45 -10.38 1.47 7.62
C VAL A 45 -9.13 0.86 8.24
N ASP A 46 -9.13 -0.45 8.41
CA ASP A 46 -7.99 -1.14 9.00
C ASP A 46 -6.76 -1.11 8.08
N PHE A 47 -5.59 -1.17 8.71
CA PHE A 47 -4.29 -1.11 8.07
C PHE A 47 -3.50 -2.37 8.37
N ALA A 48 -2.85 -2.94 7.35
CA ALA A 48 -1.81 -3.93 7.53
C ALA A 48 -0.54 -3.48 6.80
N LEU A 49 0.60 -3.78 7.39
CA LEU A 49 1.91 -3.47 6.85
C LEU A 49 2.52 -4.72 6.26
N ILE A 50 3.03 -4.61 5.04
CA ILE A 50 3.86 -5.65 4.45
C ILE A 50 5.33 -5.22 4.49
N HIS A 51 6.15 -6.00 5.17
CA HIS A 51 7.59 -5.77 5.27
C HIS A 51 8.34 -6.85 4.49
N LYS A 52 9.18 -6.42 3.56
CA LYS A 52 10.05 -7.31 2.80
C LYS A 52 11.41 -7.40 3.47
N GLU A 53 11.75 -8.57 4.00
CA GLU A 53 13.09 -8.85 4.50
C GLU A 53 13.98 -9.27 3.31
N ARG A 54 15.10 -8.56 3.12
CA ARG A 54 16.11 -8.89 2.09
C ARG A 54 17.38 -9.37 2.79
N LYS A 55 17.76 -10.64 2.62
CA LYS A 55 19.07 -11.13 3.08
C LYS A 55 20.23 -10.74 2.15
N LYS A 56 19.97 -10.57 0.85
CA LYS A 56 20.88 -10.04 -0.17
C LYS A 56 20.11 -9.24 -1.24
N ALA A 57 20.82 -8.39 -1.98
CA ALA A 57 20.25 -7.75 -3.15
C ALA A 57 19.81 -8.82 -4.18
N ASN A 58 18.56 -8.72 -4.66
CA ASN A 58 17.91 -9.64 -5.60
C ASN A 58 17.50 -11.04 -5.09
N GLU A 59 17.57 -11.32 -3.78
CA GLU A 59 16.93 -12.50 -3.18
C GLU A 59 15.74 -12.04 -2.31
N VAL A 60 14.53 -12.47 -2.66
CA VAL A 60 13.32 -12.26 -1.86
C VAL A 60 13.21 -13.42 -0.89
N ASP A 61 13.69 -13.23 0.33
CA ASP A 61 13.80 -14.35 1.27
C ASP A 61 12.56 -14.50 2.16
N ARG A 62 11.81 -13.41 2.41
CA ARG A 62 10.51 -13.46 3.12
C ARG A 62 9.71 -12.16 3.04
N MET A 63 8.38 -12.27 3.03
CA MET A 63 7.50 -11.15 3.39
C MET A 63 6.78 -11.43 4.70
N VAL A 64 6.69 -10.39 5.51
CA VAL A 64 6.06 -10.41 6.82
C VAL A 64 4.87 -9.45 6.78
N LEU A 65 3.69 -10.00 7.04
CA LEU A 65 2.47 -9.22 7.23
C LEU A 65 2.31 -8.87 8.70
N VAL A 66 2.07 -7.59 9.00
CA VAL A 66 1.75 -7.08 10.33
C VAL A 66 0.38 -6.42 10.27
N GLY A 67 -0.63 -7.05 10.87
CA GLY A 67 -2.02 -6.62 10.82
C GLY A 67 -2.95 -7.79 10.47
N ASP A 68 -4.25 -7.55 10.47
CA ASP A 68 -5.25 -8.57 10.12
C ASP A 68 -5.92 -8.23 8.77
N VAL A 69 -5.91 -9.22 7.88
CA VAL A 69 -6.52 -9.16 6.55
C VAL A 69 -7.56 -10.27 6.36
N LYS A 70 -7.78 -11.11 7.38
CA LYS A 70 -8.64 -12.28 7.27
C LYS A 70 -10.10 -11.86 7.04
N ASP A 71 -10.76 -12.55 6.11
CA ASP A 71 -12.18 -12.35 5.76
C ASP A 71 -12.51 -10.91 5.32
N ARG A 72 -11.52 -10.18 4.79
CA ARG A 72 -11.61 -8.78 4.35
C ARG A 72 -11.04 -8.62 2.95
N VAL A 73 -11.48 -7.59 2.24
CA VAL A 73 -10.86 -7.19 0.98
C VAL A 73 -9.52 -6.52 1.29
N ALA A 74 -8.41 -7.09 0.82
CA ALA A 74 -7.09 -6.47 0.92
C ALA A 74 -6.85 -5.55 -0.28
N ILE A 75 -6.48 -4.29 -0.03
CA ILE A 75 -6.13 -3.33 -1.08
C ILE A 75 -4.65 -3.00 -0.94
N LEU A 76 -3.84 -3.51 -1.86
CA LEU A 76 -2.40 -3.23 -1.92
C LEU A 76 -2.17 -1.82 -2.49
N VAL A 77 -1.45 -0.98 -1.74
CA VAL A 77 -1.12 0.39 -2.14
C VAL A 77 0.38 0.62 -1.98
N ASP A 78 1.03 1.07 -3.04
CA ASP A 78 2.44 1.46 -3.06
C ASP A 78 2.61 2.75 -3.87
N ASP A 79 3.74 3.44 -3.71
CA ASP A 79 4.03 4.66 -4.46
C ASP A 79 4.40 4.37 -5.92
N MET A 80 5.06 3.24 -6.18
CA MET A 80 5.48 2.81 -7.51
C MET A 80 5.50 1.29 -7.65
N ALA A 81 5.11 0.78 -8.82
CA ALA A 81 5.31 -0.62 -9.20
C ALA A 81 6.22 -0.70 -10.44
N ASP A 82 7.39 -1.34 -10.28
CA ASP A 82 8.39 -1.50 -11.36
C ASP A 82 8.28 -2.90 -12.01
N THR A 83 8.88 -3.93 -11.42
CA THR A 83 8.82 -5.32 -11.93
C THR A 83 7.58 -6.09 -11.45
N CYS A 84 6.74 -5.45 -10.63
CA CYS A 84 5.58 -6.04 -9.96
C CYS A 84 5.86 -7.25 -9.04
N GLY A 85 7.11 -7.71 -8.88
CA GLY A 85 7.41 -8.88 -8.04
C GLY A 85 7.00 -8.69 -6.58
N THR A 86 7.13 -7.48 -6.03
CA THR A 86 6.68 -7.16 -4.67
C THR A 86 5.16 -7.30 -4.53
N ILE A 87 4.37 -6.73 -5.45
CA ILE A 87 2.90 -6.78 -5.35
C ILE A 87 2.34 -8.17 -5.65
N CYS A 88 2.97 -8.95 -6.54
CA CYS A 88 2.56 -10.33 -6.79
C CYS A 88 2.76 -11.20 -5.55
N HIS A 89 3.97 -11.18 -4.98
CA HIS A 89 4.24 -11.93 -3.76
C HIS A 89 3.46 -11.44 -2.53
N ALA A 90 2.96 -10.19 -2.56
CA ALA A 90 2.12 -9.65 -1.49
C ALA A 90 0.66 -10.09 -1.61
N ALA A 91 0.24 -10.45 -2.83
CA ALA A 91 -1.09 -10.96 -3.13
C ALA A 91 -1.21 -12.48 -2.93
N ASP A 92 -0.09 -13.21 -3.03
CA ASP A 92 0.04 -14.63 -2.69
C ASP A 92 -0.09 -14.90 -1.18
#